data_AF-A0A7R7ALQ8-F1
#
_entry.id   AF-A0A7R7ALQ8-F1
#
_cell.length_a   1.000
_cell.length_b   1.000
_cell.length_c   1.000
_cell.angle_alpha   90.00
_cell.angle_beta   90.00
_cell.angle_gamma   90.00
#
_symmetry.space_group_name_H-M   'P 1'
#
loop_
_entity.id
_entity.type
_entity.pdbx_description
1 polymer ?
#
loop_
_entity_poly.entity_id
_entity_poly.type
_entity_poly.pdbx_seq_one_letter_code
_entity_poly.pdbx_strand_id
1 'polypeptide(L)' 'MDGDYFRQIGREREWQNPVYVIRTLPENLKRIDGEPAFDTWTGGWLGVASKQMEDHAEFHKQWYLRDML' A
#
# COMPACT_ATOMS: atom_id res chain seq x y z
N MET A 1 7.28 5.29 4.80
CA MET A 1 5.88 5.54 5.21
C MET A 1 5.89 6.52 6.37
N ASP A 2 4.92 7.43 6.40
CA ASP A 2 4.77 8.38 7.49
C ASP A 2 4.19 7.72 8.75
N GLY A 3 4.72 8.09 9.93
CA GLY A 3 4.37 7.46 11.20
C GLY A 3 2.89 7.64 11.61
N ASP A 4 2.25 8.71 11.17
CA ASP A 4 0.84 8.96 11.49
C ASP A 4 -0.09 8.00 10.74
N TYR A 5 0.19 7.71 9.47
CA TYR A 5 -0.55 6.70 8.72
C TYR A 5 -0.34 5.29 9.30
N PHE A 6 0.88 4.95 9.71
CA PHE A 6 1.15 3.68 10.40
C PHE A 6 0.33 3.55 11.70
N ARG A 7 0.24 4.62 12.48
CA ARG A 7 -0.54 4.67 13.71
C ARG A 7 -2.04 4.57 13.45
N GLN A 8 -2.51 5.16 12.36
CA GLN A 8 -3.90 5.04 11.92
C GLN A 8 -4.25 3.58 11.63
N ILE A 9 -3.47 2.88 10.80
CA ILE A 9 -3.67 1.44 10.53
C ILE A 9 -3.73 0.64 11.83
N GLY A 10 -2.83 0.92 12.78
CA GLY A 10 -2.82 0.25 14.08
C GLY A 10 -4.10 0.43 14.90
N ARG A 11 -4.69 1.64 14.91
CA ARG A 11 -5.97 1.94 15.57
C ARG A 11 -7.16 1.34 14.85
N GLU A 12 -7.08 1.29 13.52
CA GLU A 12 -8.14 0.80 12.65
C GLU A 12 -8.18 -0.73 12.55
N ARG A 13 -7.09 -1.41 12.94
CA ARG A 13 -6.92 -2.87 12.84
C ARG A 13 -8.09 -3.68 13.40
N GLU A 14 -8.76 -3.20 14.45
CA GLU A 14 -9.84 -3.95 15.11
C GLU A 14 -11.17 -3.92 14.34
N TRP A 15 -11.41 -2.90 13.53
CA TRP A 15 -12.74 -2.64 12.95
C TRP A 15 -12.72 -2.38 11.43
N GLN A 16 -11.59 -1.95 10.89
CA GLN A 16 -11.46 -1.67 9.46
C GLN A 16 -11.25 -2.96 8.68
N ASN A 17 -11.90 -3.05 7.53
CA ASN A 17 -11.74 -4.19 6.63
C ASN A 17 -10.27 -4.30 6.18
N PRO A 18 -9.58 -5.45 6.39
CA PRO A 18 -8.19 -5.63 5.98
C PRO A 18 -7.95 -5.38 4.48
N VAL A 19 -8.94 -5.63 3.62
CA VAL A 19 -8.87 -5.33 2.18
C VAL A 19 -8.65 -3.85 1.91
N TYR A 20 -9.19 -2.97 2.77
CA TYR A 20 -8.96 -1.54 2.66
C TYR A 20 -7.49 -1.19 2.89
N VAL A 21 -6.86 -1.79 3.91
CA VAL A 21 -5.44 -1.57 4.19
C VAL A 21 -4.60 -2.14 3.05
N ILE A 22 -4.91 -3.35 2.58
CA ILE A 22 -4.22 -4.00 1.46
C ILE A 22 -4.17 -3.11 0.22
N ARG A 23 -5.29 -2.50 -0.18
CA ARG A 23 -5.36 -1.69 -1.39
C ARG A 23 -4.75 -0.28 -1.23
N THR A 24 -4.72 0.28 -0.02
CA THR A 24 -4.25 1.67 0.19
C THR A 24 -2.83 1.76 0.76
N LEU A 25 -2.28 0.66 1.29
CA LEU A 25 -0.95 0.64 1.87
C LEU A 25 0.15 1.06 0.88
N PRO A 26 0.21 0.54 -0.38
CA PRO A 26 1.29 0.87 -1.30
C PRO A 26 1.43 2.38 -1.58
N GLU A 27 0.31 3.08 -1.72
CA GLU A 27 0.26 4.54 -1.97
C GLU A 27 0.89 5.36 -0.83
N ASN A 28 1.04 4.78 0.37
CA ASN A 28 1.62 5.41 1.55
C ASN A 28 3.06 4.96 1.85
N LEU A 29 3.61 4.06 1.03
CA LEU A 29 5.00 3.61 1.15
C LEU A 29 5.95 4.65 0.55
N LYS A 30 7.12 4.76 1.17
CA LYS A 30 8.21 5.64 0.72
C LYS A 30 9.47 4.82 0.55
N ARG A 31 10.29 5.19 -0.43
CA ARG A 31 11.66 4.72 -0.60
C ARG A 31 12.55 5.28 0.50
N ILE A 32 13.79 4.79 0.58
CA ILE A 32 14.75 5.20 1.62
C ILE A 32 15.15 6.68 1.52
N ASP A 33 15.08 7.24 0.32
CA ASP A 33 15.30 8.66 0.02
C ASP A 33 14.10 9.54 0.39
N GLY A 34 12.97 8.95 0.78
CA GLY A 34 11.76 9.64 1.20
C GLY A 34 10.74 9.86 0.07
N GLU A 35 11.08 9.54 -1.17
CA GLU A 35 10.14 9.66 -2.30
C GLU A 35 9.04 8.58 -2.23
N PRO A 36 7.84 8.84 -2.78
CA PRO A 36 6.81 7.82 -2.89
C PRO A 36 7.32 6.54 -3.59
N ALA A 37 7.00 5.38 -3.02
CA ALA A 37 7.38 4.10 -3.61
C ALA A 37 6.43 3.70 -4.77
N PHE A 38 5.17 4.11 -4.67
CA PHE A 38 4.08 3.88 -5.63
C PHE A 38 3.29 5.17 -5.83
N ASP A 39 2.60 5.27 -6.97
CA ASP A 39 1.76 6.42 -7.30
C ASP A 39 0.40 6.36 -6.59
N THR A 40 -0.35 7.46 -6.65
CA THR A 40 -1.76 7.50 -6.22
C THR A 40 -2.68 7.55 -7.44
N TRP A 41 -3.72 6.73 -7.44
CA TRP A 41 -4.59 6.59 -8.61
C TRP A 41 -5.86 7.41 -8.49
N THR A 42 -6.23 8.09 -9.57
CA THR A 42 -7.49 8.84 -9.68
C THR A 42 -8.35 8.28 -10.82
N GLY A 43 -9.68 8.28 -10.66
CA GLY A 43 -10.61 7.82 -11.70
C GLY A 43 -11.81 7.07 -11.12
N GLY A 44 -12.41 6.20 -11.91
CA GLY A 44 -13.50 5.33 -11.46
C GLY A 44 -13.02 4.31 -10.42
N TRP A 45 -13.86 4.01 -9.42
CA TRP A 45 -13.48 3.18 -8.26
C TRP A 45 -12.94 1.80 -8.65
N LEU A 46 -13.47 1.18 -9.72
CA LEU A 46 -12.99 -0.11 -10.21
C LEU A 46 -11.57 -0.01 -10.78
N GLY A 47 -11.30 1.02 -11.57
CA GLY A 47 -9.96 1.23 -12.16
C GLY A 47 -8.92 1.58 -11.10
N VAL A 48 -9.28 2.44 -10.14
CA VAL A 48 -8.44 2.78 -8.98
C VAL A 48 -8.12 1.53 -8.17
N ALA A 49 -9.14 0.73 -7.82
CA ALA A 49 -8.94 -0.50 -7.06
C ALA A 49 -8.09 -1.53 -7.80
N SER A 50 -8.24 -1.67 -9.12
CA SER A 50 -7.39 -2.55 -9.94
C SER A 50 -5.93 -2.13 -9.86
N LYS A 51 -5.62 -0.83 -10.00
CA LYS A 51 -4.25 -0.31 -9.92
C LYS A 51 -3.63 -0.45 -8.54
N GLN A 52 -4.39 -0.16 -7.50
CA GLN A 52 -3.99 -0.40 -6.11
C GLN A 52 -3.62 -1.87 -5.84
N MET A 53 -4.34 -2.82 -6.43
CA MET A 53 -4.02 -4.25 -6.30
C MET A 53 -2.79 -4.66 -7.11
N GLU A 54 -2.55 -4.05 -8.29
CA GLU A 54 -1.31 -4.21 -9.04
C GLU A 54 -0.09 -3.76 -8.21
N ASP A 55 -0.18 -2.58 -7.58
CA ASP A 55 0.87 -2.05 -6.71
C ASP A 55 1.12 -2.93 -5.49
N HIS A 56 0.06 -3.45 -4.87
CA HIS A 56 0.19 -4.39 -3.75
C HIS A 56 0.92 -5.67 -4.16
N ALA A 57 0.62 -6.22 -5.34
CA ALA A 57 1.32 -7.40 -5.85
C ALA A 57 2.80 -7.10 -6.13
N GLU A 58 3.10 -5.92 -6.67
CA GLU A 58 4.47 -5.47 -6.94
C GLU A 58 5.27 -5.23 -5.65
N PHE A 59 4.65 -4.60 -4.65
CA PHE A 59 5.22 -4.44 -3.31
C PHE A 59 5.66 -5.79 -2.71
N HIS A 60 4.80 -6.81 -2.77
CA HIS A 60 5.15 -8.14 -2.26
C HIS A 60 6.33 -8.79 -3.01
N LYS A 61 6.43 -8.58 -4.33
CA LYS A 61 7.57 -9.06 -5.11
C LYS A 61 8.88 -8.41 -4.65
N GLN A 62 8.87 -7.10 -4.48
CA GLN A 62 10.05 -6.34 -4.08
C GLN A 62 10.49 -6.63 -2.65
N TRP A 63 9.52 -6.82 -1.75
CA TRP A 63 9.80 -6.94 -0.32
C TRP A 63 10.12 -8.36 0.13
N TYR A 64 9.36 -9.36 -0.32
CA TYR A 64 9.49 -10.72 0.21
C TYR A 64 9.97 -11.72 -0.84
N LEU A 65 9.46 -11.67 -2.07
CA LEU A 65 9.85 -12.66 -3.08
C LEU A 65 11.28 -12.49 -3.57
N ARG A 66 11.81 -11.26 -3.58
CA ARG A 66 13.22 -11.00 -3.89
C ARG A 66 14.16 -11.70 -2.92
N ASP A 67 13.78 -11.82 -1.66
CA ASP A 67 14.62 -12.43 -0.62
C ASP A 67 14.46 -13.97 -0.57
N MET A 68 13.50 -14.53 -1.33
CA MET A 68 13.28 -15.98 -1.48
C MET A 68 13.93 -16.60 -2.73
N LEU A 69 14.45 -15.79 -3.66
CA LEU A 69 15.10 -16.19 -4.91
C LEU A 69 16.61 -15.94 -4.83
#